data_AF-A0A3A4W347-F1
#
_entry.id   AF-A0A3A4W347-F1
#
_cell.length_a   1.000
_cell.length_b   1.000
_cell.length_c   1.000
_cell.angle_alpha   90.00
_cell.angle_beta   90.00
_cell.angle_gamma   90.00
#
_symmetry.space_group_name_H-M   'P 1'
#
loop_
_entity.id
_entity.type
_entity.pdbx_description
1 polymer ?
#
loop_
_entity_poly.entity_id
_entity_poly.type
_entity_poly.pdbx_seq_one_letter_code
_entity_poly.pdbx_strand_id
1 'polypeptide(L)'
;MRGRGRKEQVPEAGERMDRRELLRKGAALAAGAAAAGIAGQAGVASAATGDDVVAGEQNTATSETTIERSDIAIGSSFGYRGAASGSWGVQGLNNAPATGAPASGYAGDAGVFGDTSNAAVVGVLGRNQSTGSAVKGTSDDGVGVLAESANGSALRVYGRAVFDQAGRRVLPRGQRYVNVVGPAVSTRAAILVTINSNTNVTVRHAFRTGANSFAVVFNGRARRDTAFSYFVIN
;
A
#
# COMPACT_ATOMS: atom_id res chain seq x y z
N MET A 1 2.20 -10.22 -112.82
CA MET A 1 3.61 -9.98 -112.41
C MET A 1 3.65 -8.93 -111.30
N ARG A 2 4.55 -9.13 -110.34
CA ARG A 2 4.97 -8.23 -109.23
C ARG A 2 4.13 -8.28 -107.94
N GLY A 3 4.53 -9.22 -107.07
CA GLY A 3 4.27 -9.19 -105.64
C GLY A 3 5.12 -8.15 -104.91
N ARG A 4 4.62 -7.64 -103.79
CA ARG A 4 5.33 -6.76 -102.87
C ARG A 4 5.56 -7.51 -101.55
N GLY A 5 6.84 -7.65 -101.21
CA GLY A 5 7.31 -8.26 -99.96
C GLY A 5 7.05 -7.36 -98.76
N ARG A 6 6.61 -8.01 -97.67
CA ARG A 6 6.41 -7.45 -96.33
C ARG A 6 7.79 -7.39 -95.65
N LYS A 7 8.26 -6.20 -95.27
CA LYS A 7 9.49 -6.02 -94.47
C LYS A 7 9.13 -6.15 -92.99
N GLU A 8 9.74 -7.12 -92.32
CA GLU A 8 9.79 -7.22 -90.86
C GLU A 8 10.55 -6.02 -90.28
N GLN A 9 9.93 -5.32 -89.33
CA GLN A 9 10.60 -4.34 -88.48
C GLN A 9 11.23 -5.09 -87.30
N VAL A 10 12.55 -5.01 -87.21
CA VAL A 10 13.33 -5.43 -86.05
C VAL A 10 13.19 -4.34 -84.97
N PRO A 11 12.83 -4.67 -83.71
CA PRO A 11 12.74 -3.67 -82.64
C PRO A 11 14.14 -3.17 -82.25
N GLU A 12 14.24 -1.85 -82.16
CA GLU A 12 15.44 -1.10 -81.75
C GLU A 12 15.94 -1.54 -80.38
N ALA A 13 17.27 -1.58 -80.28
CA ALA A 13 18.01 -1.93 -79.09
C ALA A 13 17.67 -0.98 -77.93
N GLY A 14 17.17 -1.57 -76.84
CA GLY A 14 16.88 -0.87 -75.59
C GLY A 14 18.09 -0.08 -75.09
N GLU A 15 17.84 1.20 -74.87
CA GLU A 15 18.72 2.16 -74.23
C GLU A 15 19.20 1.58 -72.89
N ARG A 16 20.48 1.19 -72.86
CA ARG A 16 21.13 0.66 -71.66
C ARG A 16 21.28 1.82 -70.67
N MET A 17 20.32 1.96 -69.76
CA MET A 17 20.45 2.82 -68.58
C MET A 17 21.80 2.56 -67.91
N ASP A 18 22.57 3.63 -67.77
CA ASP A 18 23.84 3.62 -67.07
C ASP A 18 23.61 3.19 -65.62
N ARG A 19 24.39 2.22 -65.14
CA ARG A 19 24.30 1.69 -63.77
C ARG A 19 24.47 2.80 -62.72
N ARG A 20 25.12 3.92 -63.09
CA ARG A 20 25.23 5.11 -62.23
C ARG A 20 23.92 5.87 -62.06
N GLU A 21 23.02 5.85 -63.05
CA GLU A 21 21.70 6.48 -62.94
C GLU A 21 20.74 5.64 -62.09
N LEU A 22 20.85 4.30 -62.19
CA LEU A 22 20.07 3.35 -61.42
C LEU A 22 20.43 3.37 -59.92
N LEU A 23 21.71 3.59 -59.59
CA LEU A 23 22.16 3.80 -58.20
C LEU A 23 21.71 5.16 -57.62
N ARG A 24 21.66 6.22 -58.43
CA ARG A 24 21.15 7.53 -57.98
C ARG A 24 19.65 7.52 -57.72
N LYS A 25 18.86 6.79 -58.53
CA LYS A 25 17.42 6.63 -58.34
C LYS A 25 17.08 5.65 -57.20
N GLY A 26 17.91 4.64 -56.95
CA GLY A 26 17.74 3.70 -55.83
C GLY A 26 18.04 4.29 -54.45
N ALA A 27 19.03 5.19 -54.35
CA ALA A 27 19.38 5.84 -53.07
C ALA A 27 18.29 6.80 -52.56
N ALA A 28 17.48 7.38 -53.45
CA ALA A 28 16.38 8.26 -53.06
C ALA A 28 15.17 7.52 -52.45
N LEU A 29 14.96 6.25 -52.80
CA LEU A 29 13.85 5.43 -52.30
C LEU A 29 14.18 4.70 -50.98
N ALA A 30 15.44 4.36 -50.73
CA ALA A 30 15.86 3.73 -49.48
C ALA A 30 15.98 4.72 -48.31
N ALA A 31 16.22 6.01 -48.58
CA ALA A 31 16.23 7.06 -47.56
C ALA A 31 14.83 7.48 -47.09
N GLY A 32 13.79 7.29 -47.92
CA GLY A 32 12.41 7.64 -47.57
C GLY A 32 11.71 6.62 -46.66
N ALA A 33 12.02 5.33 -46.79
CA ALA A 33 11.35 4.27 -46.03
C ALA A 33 11.91 4.10 -44.60
N ALA A 34 13.18 4.44 -44.36
CA ALA A 34 13.76 4.40 -43.01
C ALA A 34 13.37 5.63 -42.15
N ALA A 35 12.96 6.74 -42.76
CA ALA A 35 12.51 7.94 -42.05
C ALA A 35 11.03 7.87 -41.61
N ALA A 36 10.21 7.05 -42.27
CA ALA A 36 8.79 6.91 -41.94
C ALA A 36 8.53 6.03 -40.69
N GLY A 37 9.48 5.18 -40.30
CA GLY A 37 9.34 4.31 -39.13
C GLY A 37 9.66 4.98 -37.79
N ILE A 38 10.37 6.12 -37.80
CA ILE A 38 10.82 6.80 -36.58
C ILE A 38 10.03 8.09 -36.32
N ALA A 39 9.41 8.68 -37.36
CA ALA A 39 8.62 9.92 -37.23
C ALA A 39 7.23 9.73 -36.57
N GLY A 40 6.86 8.51 -36.17
CA GLY A 40 5.53 8.20 -35.62
C GLY A 40 5.51 7.67 -34.19
N GLN A 41 6.64 7.30 -33.61
CA GLN A 41 6.68 7.01 -32.17
C GLN A 41 6.87 8.35 -31.46
N ALA A 42 5.80 8.84 -30.84
CA ALA A 42 5.90 9.92 -29.87
C ALA A 42 7.04 9.56 -28.91
N GLY A 43 8.05 10.42 -28.83
CA GLY A 43 9.16 10.21 -27.91
C GLY A 43 8.62 10.02 -26.50
N VAL A 44 9.26 9.14 -25.72
CA VAL A 44 8.97 8.98 -24.30
C VAL A 44 9.00 10.37 -23.66
N ALA A 45 7.86 10.84 -23.15
CA ALA A 45 7.78 12.15 -22.54
C ALA A 45 8.74 12.20 -21.36
N SER A 46 9.73 13.09 -21.44
CA SER A 46 10.66 13.33 -20.35
C SER A 46 9.99 14.34 -19.43
N ALA A 47 9.14 13.88 -18.51
CA ALA A 47 8.43 14.72 -17.53
C ALA A 47 9.37 15.48 -16.54
N ALA A 48 10.65 15.62 -16.85
CA ALA A 48 11.66 16.35 -16.09
C ALA A 48 11.75 17.85 -16.45
N THR A 49 11.21 18.31 -17.58
CA THR A 49 11.41 19.69 -18.09
C THR A 49 10.14 20.48 -18.37
N GLY A 50 9.02 20.10 -17.76
CA GLY A 50 7.70 20.71 -18.02
C GLY A 50 6.97 20.11 -19.22
N ASP A 51 7.44 18.97 -19.72
CA ASP A 51 6.74 18.16 -20.72
C ASP A 51 5.46 17.57 -20.13
N ASP A 52 4.46 17.38 -20.98
CA ASP A 52 3.18 16.76 -20.59
C ASP A 52 3.39 15.33 -20.07
N VAL A 53 2.70 15.00 -18.98
CA VAL A 53 2.55 13.60 -18.57
C VAL A 53 1.58 12.92 -19.52
N VAL A 54 2.09 11.98 -20.31
CA VAL A 54 1.25 11.23 -21.24
C VAL A 54 0.59 10.07 -20.51
N ALA A 55 -0.73 10.12 -20.38
CA ALA A 55 -1.51 9.04 -19.79
C ALA A 55 -1.43 7.77 -20.64
N GLY A 56 -1.16 6.63 -19.99
CA GLY A 56 -1.03 5.34 -20.66
C GLY A 56 0.36 4.99 -21.18
N GLU A 57 1.33 5.91 -21.08
CA GLU A 57 2.72 5.69 -21.50
C GLU A 57 3.68 5.53 -20.32
N GLN A 58 4.84 4.90 -20.57
CA GLN A 58 5.93 4.87 -19.59
C GLN A 58 6.61 6.23 -19.55
N ASN A 59 6.45 6.96 -18.44
CA ASN A 59 7.14 8.24 -18.23
C ASN A 59 8.46 7.98 -17.47
N THR A 60 9.62 8.38 -18.00
CA THR A 60 10.95 8.00 -17.47
C THR A 60 11.70 9.17 -16.80
N ALA A 61 10.99 10.07 -16.12
CA ALA A 61 11.62 11.18 -15.41
C ALA A 61 12.42 10.71 -14.18
N THR A 62 13.55 11.35 -13.90
CA THR A 62 14.36 11.14 -12.69
C THR A 62 14.06 12.14 -11.57
N SER A 63 13.19 13.12 -11.86
CA SER A 63 12.72 14.14 -10.91
C SER A 63 11.23 13.95 -10.62
N GLU A 64 10.75 14.46 -9.47
CA GLU A 64 9.34 14.36 -9.07
C GLU A 64 8.42 15.02 -10.10
N THR A 65 7.43 14.28 -10.58
CA THR A 65 6.40 14.76 -11.50
C THR A 65 5.13 15.03 -10.71
N THR A 66 4.68 16.29 -10.67
CA THR A 66 3.46 16.69 -9.97
C THR A 66 2.34 16.90 -10.99
N ILE A 67 1.21 16.22 -10.80
CA ILE A 67 -0.01 16.46 -11.56
C ILE A 67 -0.95 17.27 -10.64
N GLU A 68 -1.16 18.54 -10.96
CA GLU A 68 -2.05 19.45 -10.24
C GLU A 68 -3.21 19.87 -11.14
N ARG A 69 -4.43 19.98 -10.59
CA ARG A 69 -5.58 20.60 -11.27
C ARG A 69 -6.05 21.79 -10.44
N SER A 70 -5.99 22.98 -11.00
CA SER A 70 -6.37 24.24 -10.33
C SER A 70 -7.84 24.62 -10.50
N ASP A 71 -8.59 23.87 -11.32
CA ASP A 71 -9.97 24.13 -11.72
C ASP A 71 -11.00 23.21 -11.03
N ILE A 72 -10.57 22.46 -10.01
CA ILE A 72 -11.47 21.59 -9.25
C ILE A 72 -12.17 22.42 -8.17
N ALA A 73 -13.49 22.55 -8.32
CA ALA A 73 -14.32 23.27 -7.35
C ALA A 73 -14.22 22.64 -5.96
N ILE A 74 -14.23 23.47 -4.92
CA ILE A 74 -14.27 23.03 -3.51
C ILE A 74 -15.44 22.05 -3.33
N GLY A 75 -15.14 20.84 -2.85
CA GLY A 75 -16.11 19.75 -2.69
C GLY A 75 -16.19 18.76 -3.86
N SER A 76 -15.39 18.92 -4.90
CA SER A 76 -15.23 17.91 -5.96
C SER A 76 -14.03 17.00 -5.67
N SER A 77 -14.15 15.71 -6.02
CA SER A 77 -13.07 14.74 -5.81
C SER A 77 -12.13 14.66 -7.01
N PHE A 78 -10.82 14.63 -6.72
CA PHE A 78 -9.77 14.31 -7.68
C PHE A 78 -9.16 12.98 -7.29
N GLY A 79 -9.47 11.94 -8.05
CA GLY A 79 -9.00 10.58 -7.78
C GLY A 79 -8.02 10.13 -8.84
N TYR A 80 -6.83 9.67 -8.43
CA TYR A 80 -6.01 8.81 -9.25
C TYR A 80 -6.51 7.38 -9.10
N ARG A 81 -7.08 6.80 -10.17
CA ARG A 81 -7.37 5.37 -10.23
C ARG A 81 -6.24 4.67 -10.99
N GLY A 82 -5.26 4.16 -10.27
CA GLY A 82 -4.28 3.22 -10.82
C GLY A 82 -4.90 1.83 -10.92
N ALA A 83 -5.19 1.38 -12.13
CA ALA A 83 -5.55 -0.01 -12.40
C ALA A 83 -4.32 -0.74 -12.96
N ALA A 84 -3.74 -1.64 -12.16
CA ALA A 84 -2.64 -2.49 -12.61
C ALA A 84 -3.09 -3.94 -12.62
N SER A 85 -2.81 -4.65 -13.72
CA SER A 85 -2.98 -6.11 -13.79
C SER A 85 -1.83 -6.87 -13.11
N GLY A 86 -0.92 -6.17 -12.42
CA GLY A 86 0.23 -6.71 -11.72
C GLY A 86 0.63 -5.86 -10.50
N SER A 87 0.72 -6.55 -9.35
CA SER A 87 1.27 -6.20 -8.03
C SER A 87 0.93 -4.86 -7.35
N TRP A 88 0.85 -3.70 -8.01
CA TRP A 88 0.64 -2.39 -7.34
C TRP A 88 -0.14 -1.40 -8.24
N GLY A 89 -1.25 -0.85 -7.74
CA GLY A 89 -2.09 0.13 -8.45
C GLY A 89 -1.62 1.57 -8.28
N VAL A 90 -1.94 2.20 -7.15
CA VAL A 90 -1.43 3.54 -6.78
C VAL A 90 -0.52 3.39 -5.58
N GLN A 91 0.77 3.72 -5.75
CA GLN A 91 1.73 3.78 -4.65
C GLN A 91 2.15 5.23 -4.44
N GLY A 92 1.71 5.84 -3.34
CA GLY A 92 2.33 7.06 -2.84
C GLY A 92 3.70 6.72 -2.26
N LEU A 93 4.76 6.78 -3.07
CA LEU A 93 6.13 6.62 -2.60
C LEU A 93 6.69 8.00 -2.25
N ASN A 94 6.99 8.23 -0.97
CA ASN A 94 7.73 9.42 -0.55
C ASN A 94 9.17 9.02 -0.16
N ASN A 95 10.15 9.45 -0.96
CA ASN A 95 11.58 9.25 -0.68
C ASN A 95 12.23 10.47 0.02
N ALA A 96 11.47 11.53 0.33
CA ALA A 96 11.99 12.74 0.96
C ALA A 96 11.86 12.70 2.49
N PRO A 97 12.77 13.36 3.23
CA PRO A 97 12.58 13.58 4.66
C PRO A 97 11.41 14.55 4.89
N ALA A 98 10.25 13.98 5.24
CA ALA A 98 9.20 14.56 6.08
C ALA A 98 8.11 15.50 5.53
N THR A 99 7.89 15.67 4.21
CA THR A 99 6.73 16.49 3.74
C THR A 99 6.09 15.98 2.43
N GLY A 100 5.56 14.76 2.41
CA GLY A 100 4.74 14.27 1.28
C GLY A 100 3.26 14.35 1.60
N ALA A 101 2.45 14.79 0.62
CA ALA A 101 1.01 14.93 0.76
C ALA A 101 0.36 13.60 1.19
N PRO A 102 -0.40 13.57 2.30
CA PRO A 102 -1.15 12.38 2.67
C PRO A 102 -2.22 12.10 1.59
N ALA A 103 -2.49 10.82 1.33
CA ALA A 103 -3.78 10.42 0.79
C ALA A 103 -4.84 10.82 1.83
N SER A 104 -5.36 12.03 1.67
CA SER A 104 -6.32 12.64 2.59
C SER A 104 -7.71 12.43 2.01
N GLY A 105 -8.55 11.73 2.77
CA GLY A 105 -9.99 11.78 2.53
C GLY A 105 -10.50 13.10 3.08
N TYR A 106 -11.31 13.83 2.30
CA TYR A 106 -12.10 14.92 2.85
C TYR A 106 -13.30 14.34 3.62
N ALA A 107 -13.95 15.17 4.43
CA ALA A 107 -15.04 14.77 5.33
C ALA A 107 -16.04 13.80 4.65
N GLY A 108 -16.14 12.58 5.18
CA GLY A 108 -17.07 11.54 4.70
C GLY A 108 -16.43 10.42 3.88
N ASP A 109 -15.18 10.58 3.41
CA ASP A 109 -14.53 9.60 2.54
C ASP A 109 -13.36 8.86 3.20
N ALA A 110 -13.10 7.63 2.73
CA ALA A 110 -11.90 6.89 3.11
C ALA A 110 -10.68 7.46 2.38
N GLY A 111 -9.64 7.87 3.11
CA GLY A 111 -8.39 8.34 2.50
C GLY A 111 -7.62 7.24 1.76
N VAL A 112 -7.79 5.98 2.17
CA VAL A 112 -7.26 4.79 1.48
C VAL A 112 -8.33 3.71 1.46
N PHE A 113 -8.68 3.23 0.27
CA PHE A 113 -9.60 2.11 0.07
C PHE A 113 -8.87 0.98 -0.67
N GLY A 114 -8.76 -0.18 -0.02
CA GLY A 114 -8.22 -1.39 -0.64
C GLY A 114 -9.24 -2.51 -0.56
N ASP A 115 -9.70 -2.96 -1.72
CA ASP A 115 -10.67 -4.03 -1.88
C ASP A 115 -10.04 -5.15 -2.73
N THR A 116 -10.34 -6.39 -2.37
CA THR A 116 -9.91 -7.56 -3.13
C THR A 116 -10.95 -8.68 -3.03
N SER A 117 -11.27 -9.26 -4.18
CA SER A 117 -12.08 -10.47 -4.28
C SER A 117 -11.24 -11.77 -4.25
N ASN A 118 -9.90 -11.66 -4.30
CA ASN A 118 -9.01 -12.81 -4.27
C ASN A 118 -8.56 -13.10 -2.84
N ALA A 119 -8.91 -14.29 -2.33
CA ALA A 119 -8.57 -14.73 -0.97
C ALA A 119 -7.06 -14.84 -0.68
N ALA A 120 -6.21 -14.89 -1.71
CA ALA A 120 -4.76 -15.03 -1.57
C ALA A 120 -4.01 -13.69 -1.53
N VAL A 121 -4.69 -12.55 -1.69
CA VAL A 121 -4.03 -11.24 -1.76
C VAL A 121 -4.52 -10.31 -0.64
N VAL A 122 -3.77 -9.24 -0.40
CA VAL A 122 -4.05 -8.26 0.66
C VAL A 122 -4.57 -6.98 0.02
N GLY A 123 -5.73 -6.49 0.47
CA GLY A 123 -6.30 -5.22 -0.02
C GLY A 123 -5.48 -3.99 0.39
N VAL A 124 -5.04 -3.92 1.65
CA VAL A 124 -4.17 -2.85 2.16
C VAL A 124 -3.03 -3.44 2.98
N LEU A 125 -1.79 -3.13 2.60
CA LEU A 125 -0.58 -3.55 3.31
C LEU A 125 0.18 -2.32 3.85
N GLY A 126 0.20 -2.17 5.17
CA GLY A 126 1.16 -1.27 5.81
C GLY A 126 2.48 -2.00 6.08
N ARG A 127 3.61 -1.42 5.66
CA ARG A 127 4.95 -1.95 5.94
C ARG A 127 5.88 -0.84 6.41
N ASN A 128 6.55 -1.06 7.54
CA ASN A 128 7.67 -0.24 8.00
C ASN A 128 8.88 -1.14 8.19
N GLN A 129 10.01 -0.79 7.55
CA GLN A 129 11.25 -1.57 7.62
C GLN A 129 12.21 -1.07 8.72
N SER A 130 11.76 -0.12 9.54
CA SER A 130 12.49 0.48 10.64
C SER A 130 11.67 0.36 11.94
N THR A 131 11.82 1.31 12.86
CA THR A 131 11.24 1.29 14.22
C THR A 131 9.85 1.93 14.34
N GLY A 132 9.37 2.59 13.30
CA GLY A 132 8.07 3.28 13.33
C GLY A 132 6.87 2.34 13.12
N SER A 133 5.67 2.91 13.25
CA SER A 133 4.43 2.20 12.92
C SER A 133 4.29 2.06 11.41
N ALA A 134 3.82 0.89 10.97
CA ALA A 134 3.42 0.66 9.58
C ALA A 134 1.98 1.09 9.31
N VAL A 135 1.12 0.94 10.33
CA VAL A 135 -0.28 1.39 10.35
C VAL A 135 -0.52 1.99 11.73
N LYS A 136 -1.17 3.15 11.78
CA LYS A 136 -1.59 3.81 13.02
C LYS A 136 -3.02 4.31 12.83
N GLY A 137 -3.94 3.78 13.63
CA GLY A 137 -5.31 4.28 13.73
C GLY A 137 -5.45 5.20 14.93
N THR A 138 -5.96 6.40 14.72
CA THR A 138 -6.28 7.38 15.78
C THR A 138 -7.65 7.94 15.53
N SER A 139 -8.41 8.17 16.59
CA SER A 139 -9.68 8.87 16.56
C SER A 139 -9.83 9.62 17.89
N ASP A 140 -10.32 10.85 17.84
CA ASP A 140 -10.48 11.68 19.05
C ASP A 140 -11.67 11.19 19.88
N ASP A 141 -12.81 10.94 19.22
CA ASP A 141 -14.06 10.55 19.87
C ASP A 141 -14.58 9.17 19.44
N GLY A 142 -13.92 8.53 18.47
CA GLY A 142 -14.42 7.33 17.81
C GLY A 142 -13.49 6.12 17.93
N VAL A 143 -13.72 5.14 17.04
CA VAL A 143 -12.92 3.93 16.97
C VAL A 143 -11.70 4.18 16.09
N GLY A 144 -10.50 4.12 16.66
CA GLY A 144 -9.25 4.30 15.90
C GLY A 144 -8.98 3.16 14.90
N VAL A 145 -9.32 1.92 15.27
CA VAL A 145 -9.22 0.74 14.39
C VAL A 145 -10.43 -0.17 14.63
N LEU A 146 -11.26 -0.32 13.60
CA LEU A 146 -12.35 -1.30 13.58
C LEU A 146 -11.90 -2.50 12.74
N ALA A 147 -12.01 -3.69 13.31
CA ALA A 147 -11.77 -4.94 12.61
C ALA A 147 -13.04 -5.79 12.67
N GLU A 148 -13.56 -6.20 11.53
CA GLU A 148 -14.79 -6.98 11.40
C GLU A 148 -14.56 -8.18 10.48
N SER A 149 -15.21 -9.31 10.80
CA SER A 149 -15.24 -10.48 9.93
C SER A 149 -16.55 -11.22 10.12
N ALA A 150 -17.27 -11.49 9.03
CA ALA A 150 -18.54 -12.20 9.07
C ALA A 150 -18.38 -13.69 9.43
N ASN A 151 -17.31 -14.32 8.95
CA ASN A 151 -17.13 -15.77 9.01
C ASN A 151 -15.77 -16.22 9.57
N GLY A 152 -14.95 -15.30 10.10
CA GLY A 152 -13.57 -15.59 10.48
C GLY A 152 -13.05 -14.74 11.64
N SER A 153 -11.73 -14.71 11.79
CA SER A 153 -11.07 -13.85 12.78
C SER A 153 -10.99 -12.42 12.26
N ALA A 154 -11.65 -11.49 12.93
CA ALA A 154 -11.57 -10.07 12.61
C ALA A 154 -10.16 -9.50 12.81
N LEU A 155 -9.47 -9.91 13.88
CA LEU A 155 -8.09 -9.51 14.17
C LEU A 155 -7.24 -10.75 14.44
N ARG A 156 -6.14 -10.88 13.72
CA ARG A 156 -5.12 -11.90 13.96
C ARG A 156 -3.75 -11.26 14.04
N VAL A 157 -3.06 -11.45 15.16
CA VAL A 157 -1.71 -10.92 15.40
C VAL A 157 -0.71 -12.05 15.35
N TYR A 158 0.29 -11.94 14.48
CA TYR A 158 1.45 -12.82 14.46
C TYR A 158 2.60 -12.12 15.19
N GLY A 159 3.10 -12.76 16.25
CA GLY A 159 4.12 -12.18 17.12
C GLY A 159 3.53 -11.55 18.39
N ARG A 160 4.23 -10.56 18.95
CA ARG A 160 3.88 -9.97 20.25
C ARG A 160 2.84 -8.86 20.10
N ALA A 161 1.67 -9.05 20.73
CA ALA A 161 0.73 -7.96 21.01
C ALA A 161 1.09 -7.29 22.34
N VAL A 162 1.00 -5.96 22.40
CA VAL A 162 1.21 -5.15 23.61
C VAL A 162 -0.03 -4.31 23.84
N PHE A 163 -0.55 -4.34 25.06
CA PHE A 163 -1.69 -3.54 25.49
C PHE A 163 -1.29 -2.77 26.74
N ASP A 164 -1.52 -1.46 26.77
CA ASP A 164 -1.15 -0.61 27.91
C ASP A 164 -1.96 -0.94 29.17
N GLN A 165 -3.14 -1.53 29.00
CA GLN A 165 -4.02 -1.98 30.08
C GLN A 165 -3.81 -3.45 30.46
N ALA A 166 -2.80 -4.12 29.90
CA ALA A 166 -2.42 -5.48 30.26
C ALA A 166 -1.04 -5.52 30.92
N GLY A 167 -0.82 -6.53 31.76
CA GLY A 167 0.49 -6.72 32.35
C GLY A 167 0.66 -8.01 33.12
N ARG A 168 1.87 -8.20 33.64
CA ARG A 168 2.23 -9.32 34.52
C ARG A 168 2.63 -8.80 35.89
N ARG A 169 2.24 -9.54 36.93
CA ARG A 169 2.61 -9.29 38.32
C ARG A 169 2.89 -10.61 39.04
N VAL A 170 3.42 -10.49 40.25
CA VAL A 170 3.74 -11.61 41.13
C VAL A 170 2.99 -11.41 42.43
N LEU A 171 2.27 -12.44 42.87
CA LEU A 171 1.80 -12.61 44.23
C LEU A 171 2.95 -13.18 45.06
N PRO A 172 3.52 -12.42 46.01
CA PRO A 172 4.61 -12.91 46.83
C PRO A 172 4.18 -14.09 47.70
N ARG A 173 5.13 -14.98 48.02
CA ARG A 173 4.91 -16.06 48.99
C ARG A 173 4.32 -15.53 50.30
N GLY A 174 3.36 -16.27 50.84
CA GLY A 174 2.69 -15.97 52.10
C GLY A 174 1.58 -14.92 51.99
N GLN A 175 1.45 -14.25 50.84
CA GLN A 175 0.39 -13.27 50.59
C GLN A 175 -0.85 -13.93 50.00
N ARG A 176 -2.00 -13.27 50.22
CA ARG A 176 -3.32 -13.64 49.66
C ARG A 176 -3.92 -12.56 48.75
N TYR A 177 -3.23 -11.44 48.62
CA TYR A 177 -3.67 -10.31 47.81
C TYR A 177 -2.48 -9.53 47.27
N VAL A 178 -2.69 -8.83 46.16
CA VAL A 178 -1.74 -7.87 45.58
C VAL A 178 -2.49 -6.65 45.08
N ASN A 179 -1.96 -5.47 45.36
CA ASN A 179 -2.37 -4.24 44.69
C ASN A 179 -1.56 -4.05 43.41
N VAL A 180 -2.25 -3.83 42.30
CA VAL A 180 -1.67 -3.49 41.01
C VAL A 180 -1.89 -2.01 40.78
N VAL A 181 -0.80 -1.30 40.51
CA VAL A 181 -0.77 0.14 40.22
C VAL A 181 -0.22 0.35 38.81
N GLY A 182 -0.75 1.36 38.11
CA GLY A 182 -0.32 1.75 36.76
C GLY A 182 -1.48 1.83 35.75
N PRO A 183 -2.21 0.75 35.47
CA PRO A 183 -3.28 0.78 34.48
C PRO A 183 -4.43 1.66 34.94
N ALA A 184 -5.06 2.36 34.00
CA ALA A 184 -6.26 3.13 34.25
C ALA A 184 -7.44 2.18 34.45
N VAL A 185 -8.20 2.38 35.51
CA VAL A 185 -9.35 1.55 35.89
C VAL A 185 -10.58 2.45 36.08
N SER A 186 -11.47 2.45 35.09
CA SER A 186 -12.76 3.12 35.11
C SER A 186 -13.69 2.48 36.15
N THR A 187 -14.76 3.17 36.54
CA THR A 187 -15.76 2.60 37.48
C THR A 187 -16.58 1.48 36.86
N ARG A 188 -16.55 1.31 35.53
CA ARG A 188 -17.24 0.26 34.78
C ARG A 188 -16.27 -0.79 34.21
N ALA A 189 -14.99 -0.70 34.57
CA ALA A 189 -13.98 -1.55 34.00
C ALA A 189 -14.19 -3.02 34.39
N ALA A 190 -13.99 -3.92 33.43
CA ALA A 190 -13.81 -5.34 33.69
C ALA A 190 -12.31 -5.62 33.89
N ILE A 191 -11.99 -6.42 34.90
CA ILE A 191 -10.61 -6.80 35.22
C ILE A 191 -10.51 -8.32 35.08
N LEU A 192 -9.78 -8.76 34.06
CA LEU A 192 -9.50 -10.17 33.82
C LEU A 192 -8.14 -10.51 34.43
N VAL A 193 -8.08 -11.60 35.18
CA VAL A 193 -6.84 -12.05 35.83
C VAL A 193 -6.67 -13.54 35.63
N THR A 194 -5.49 -13.95 35.18
CA THR A 194 -5.14 -15.36 34.95
C THR A 194 -3.84 -15.68 35.67
N ILE A 195 -3.81 -16.81 36.38
CA ILE A 195 -2.60 -17.31 37.02
C ILE A 195 -1.77 -18.04 35.97
N ASN A 196 -0.47 -17.72 35.88
CA ASN A 196 0.42 -18.21 34.84
C ASN A 196 1.21 -19.46 35.25
N SER A 197 0.98 -19.98 36.46
CA SER A 197 1.67 -21.14 37.00
C SER A 197 0.70 -22.09 37.69
N ASN A 198 1.04 -23.38 37.71
CA ASN A 198 0.30 -24.35 38.50
C ASN A 198 0.55 -24.07 40.00
N THR A 199 -0.46 -23.67 40.76
CA THR A 199 -0.30 -23.25 42.16
C THR A 199 -1.44 -23.72 43.06
N ASN A 200 -1.28 -23.52 44.37
CA ASN A 200 -2.30 -23.81 45.37
C ASN A 200 -3.34 -22.69 45.53
N VAL A 201 -3.28 -21.64 44.71
CA VAL A 201 -4.18 -20.51 44.80
C VAL A 201 -4.94 -20.31 43.50
N THR A 202 -6.16 -19.81 43.61
CA THR A 202 -6.98 -19.35 42.48
C THR A 202 -7.38 -17.90 42.71
N VAL A 203 -7.65 -17.17 41.62
CA VAL A 203 -8.22 -15.82 41.71
C VAL A 203 -9.63 -15.95 42.26
N ARG A 204 -9.92 -15.24 43.36
CA ARG A 204 -11.25 -15.18 43.94
C ARG A 204 -12.05 -14.03 43.35
N HIS A 205 -11.43 -12.85 43.26
CA HIS A 205 -11.99 -11.67 42.59
C HIS A 205 -10.90 -10.62 42.39
N ALA A 206 -11.15 -9.68 41.48
CA ALA A 206 -10.36 -8.47 41.31
C ALA A 206 -11.31 -7.26 41.34
N PHE A 207 -10.89 -6.16 41.95
CA PHE A 207 -11.73 -4.98 42.10
C PHE A 207 -10.91 -3.70 42.10
N ARG A 208 -11.50 -2.63 41.57
CA ARG A 208 -10.92 -1.30 41.55
C ARG A 208 -10.65 -0.80 42.97
N THR A 209 -9.45 -0.27 43.20
CA THR A 209 -9.08 0.42 44.45
C THR A 209 -8.84 1.91 44.24
N GLY A 210 -8.61 2.34 43.00
CA GLY A 210 -8.42 3.75 42.62
C GLY A 210 -8.50 3.93 41.11
N ALA A 211 -8.34 5.17 40.64
CA ALA A 211 -8.40 5.46 39.19
C ALA A 211 -7.28 4.78 38.40
N ASN A 212 -6.13 4.51 39.04
CA ASN A 212 -4.98 3.87 38.41
C ASN A 212 -4.52 2.62 39.18
N SER A 213 -5.46 1.97 39.89
CA SER A 213 -5.15 0.79 40.70
C SER A 213 -6.33 -0.13 40.93
N PHE A 214 -6.00 -1.42 41.09
CA PHE A 214 -6.94 -2.46 41.50
C PHE A 214 -6.25 -3.46 42.42
N ALA A 215 -7.05 -4.22 43.16
CA ALA A 215 -6.58 -5.33 43.97
C ALA A 215 -6.98 -6.66 43.33
N VAL A 216 -6.11 -7.66 43.45
CA VAL A 216 -6.42 -9.06 43.14
C VAL A 216 -6.39 -9.84 44.45
N VAL A 217 -7.49 -10.51 44.76
CA VAL A 217 -7.62 -11.36 45.95
C VAL A 217 -7.69 -12.81 45.54
N PHE A 218 -6.93 -13.64 46.25
CA PHE A 218 -6.82 -15.07 46.01
C PHE A 218 -7.55 -15.86 47.09
N ASN A 219 -7.91 -17.12 46.80
CA ASN A 219 -8.62 -17.99 47.74
C ASN A 219 -7.79 -18.42 48.97
N GLY A 220 -6.47 -18.21 48.96
CA GLY A 220 -5.57 -18.58 50.04
C GLY A 220 -4.22 -17.88 49.95
N ARG A 221 -3.31 -18.23 50.86
CA ARG A 221 -1.92 -17.73 50.82
C ARG A 221 -1.09 -18.53 49.83
N ALA A 222 -0.32 -17.84 49.01
CA ALA A 222 0.61 -18.46 48.07
C ALA A 222 1.74 -19.20 48.82
N ARG A 223 2.01 -20.46 48.49
CA ARG A 223 3.15 -21.21 49.06
C ARG A 223 4.50 -20.82 48.46
N ARG A 224 4.48 -20.20 47.28
CA ARG A 224 5.61 -19.69 46.51
C ARG A 224 5.19 -18.47 45.72
N ASP A 225 6.15 -17.70 45.24
CA ASP A 225 5.86 -16.58 44.33
C ASP A 225 5.05 -17.07 43.13
N THR A 226 3.90 -16.44 42.92
CA THR A 226 2.89 -16.88 41.94
C THR A 226 2.69 -15.79 40.91
N ALA A 227 3.17 -16.04 39.69
CA ALA A 227 2.98 -15.11 38.59
C ALA A 227 1.54 -15.13 38.08
N PHE A 228 1.01 -13.96 37.78
CA PHE A 228 -0.29 -13.80 37.14
C PHE A 228 -0.22 -12.70 36.07
N SER A 229 -1.08 -12.81 35.07
CA SER A 229 -1.34 -11.78 34.08
C SER A 229 -2.69 -11.12 34.36
N TYR A 230 -2.82 -9.87 33.95
CA TYR A 230 -4.08 -9.14 34.02
C TYR A 230 -4.35 -8.38 32.72
N PHE A 231 -5.62 -8.09 32.47
CA PHE A 231 -6.08 -7.19 31.43
C PHE A 231 -7.27 -6.36 31.94
N VAL A 232 -7.15 -5.04 31.85
CA VAL A 232 -8.22 -4.10 32.22
C VAL A 232 -8.92 -3.64 30.95
N ILE A 233 -10.24 -3.79 30.93
CA ILE A 233 -11.12 -3.36 29.85
C ILE A 233 -11.96 -2.23 30.44
N ASN A 234 -11.75 -0.99 29.98
CA ASN A 234 -12.36 0.21 30.57
C ASN A 234 -13.77 0.51 30.05
#